data_AF-A0A497CA36-F1
#
_entry.id   AF-A0A497CA36-F1
#
_cell.length_a   1.000
_cell.length_b   1.000
_cell.length_c   1.000
_cell.angle_alpha   90.00
_cell.angle_beta   90.00
_cell.angle_gamma   90.00
#
_symmetry.space_group_name_H-M   'P 1'
#
loop_
_entity.id
_entity.type
_entity.pdbx_description
1 polymer ?
#
loop_
_entity_poly.entity_id
_entity_poly.type
_entity_poly.pdbx_seq_one_letter_code
_entity_poly.pdbx_strand_id
1 'polypeptide(L)'
;MNHLLISAKKVNVIIIVTNLGYTLIKQEELDMPVADKQLLRALKEENIYLKEQNQDLKAEVDRLWSIIQSLNKLQCNVEAITNGADILAIISNILDATLDAVNSLDGSLLLLDEETNELVFVAVFGEGEENLLGHRIPADAGIAGWVATHQEPTLVSDVQEDPRWSPATDQSIGFVTSSLMGVPLEFGNRVLGVLEVVNHQSNHPFEAADLDILILVSRLASFILAYAEEVIHSLPE
;
A
#
# COMPACT_ATOMS: atom_id res chain seq x y z
N MET A 1 48.73 -35.02 -8.30
CA MET A 1 48.70 -33.85 -9.19
C MET A 1 49.59 -32.78 -8.58
N ASN A 2 50.62 -32.33 -9.28
CA ASN A 2 51.60 -31.37 -8.76
C ASN A 2 51.00 -29.97 -8.81
N HIS A 3 50.68 -29.38 -7.65
CA HIS A 3 50.30 -27.97 -7.55
C HIS A 3 51.57 -27.11 -7.43
N LEU A 4 51.69 -26.08 -8.26
CA LEU A 4 52.79 -25.12 -8.24
C LEU A 4 52.38 -23.94 -7.34
N LEU A 5 53.06 -23.77 -6.20
CA LEU A 5 52.86 -22.64 -5.28
C LEU A 5 53.82 -21.51 -5.67
N ILE A 6 53.28 -20.38 -6.15
CA ILE A 6 54.07 -19.17 -6.43
C ILE A 6 53.71 -18.09 -5.40
N SER A 7 54.69 -17.69 -4.59
CA SER A 7 54.55 -16.62 -3.59
C SER A 7 54.95 -15.27 -4.19
N ALA A 8 54.01 -14.34 -4.36
CA ALA A 8 54.29 -12.99 -4.82
C ALA A 8 54.61 -12.06 -3.63
N LYS A 9 55.88 -11.73 -3.43
CA LYS A 9 56.46 -11.00 -2.26
C LYS A 9 55.86 -9.61 -1.93
N LYS A 10 54.84 -9.11 -2.65
CA LYS A 10 54.21 -7.80 -2.40
C LYS A 10 52.75 -7.87 -1.94
N VAL A 11 52.10 -9.03 -1.99
CA VAL A 11 50.74 -9.24 -1.49
C VAL A 11 50.72 -10.68 -0.95
N ASN A 12 50.44 -10.88 0.35
CA ASN A 12 50.38 -12.20 1.01
C ASN A 12 49.23 -13.07 0.44
N VAL A 13 49.37 -13.51 -0.81
CA VAL A 13 48.37 -14.23 -1.60
C VAL A 13 49.07 -15.42 -2.25
N ILE A 14 48.46 -16.59 -2.07
CA ILE A 14 48.85 -17.85 -2.66
C ILE A 14 47.96 -18.10 -3.88
N ILE A 15 48.60 -18.40 -5.01
CA ILE A 15 47.92 -18.81 -6.24
C ILE A 15 47.84 -20.34 -6.25
N ILE A 16 46.62 -20.88 -6.25
CA ILE A 16 46.38 -22.31 -6.46
C ILE A 16 46.00 -22.52 -7.91
N VAL A 17 46.84 -23.22 -8.67
CA VAL A 17 46.55 -23.60 -10.07
C VAL A 17 46.00 -25.03 -10.11
N THR A 18 44.86 -25.20 -10.77
CA THR A 18 44.18 -26.48 -11.02
C THR A 18 43.94 -26.67 -12.52
N ASN A 19 43.55 -27.87 -12.95
CA ASN A 19 43.20 -28.14 -14.36
C ASN A 19 41.97 -27.34 -14.85
N LEU A 20 41.23 -26.70 -13.94
CA LEU A 20 40.03 -25.91 -14.21
C LEU A 20 40.27 -24.38 -14.08
N GLY A 21 41.49 -23.94 -13.76
CA GLY A 21 41.84 -22.53 -13.60
C GLY A 21 42.68 -22.24 -12.36
N TYR A 22 42.90 -20.96 -12.05
CA TYR A 22 43.61 -20.52 -10.85
C TYR A 22 42.69 -19.82 -9.85
N THR A 23 42.98 -19.98 -8.55
CA THR A 23 42.30 -19.28 -7.44
C THR A 23 43.32 -18.55 -6.59
N LEU A 24 43.01 -17.30 -6.22
CA LEU A 24 43.81 -16.47 -5.32
C LEU A 24 43.26 -16.64 -3.89
N ILE A 25 44.09 -17.09 -2.96
CA ILE A 25 43.73 -17.22 -1.54
C ILE A 25 44.74 -16.43 -0.70
N LYS A 26 44.28 -15.61 0.25
CA LYS A 26 45.19 -14.91 1.17
C LYS A 26 45.91 -15.93 2.06
N GLN A 27 47.20 -15.75 2.29
CA GLN A 27 48.01 -16.70 3.06
C GLN A 27 47.46 -16.93 4.49
N GLU A 28 46.93 -15.88 5.12
CA GLU A 28 46.25 -15.93 6.43
C GLU A 28 44.98 -16.81 6.43
N GLU A 29 44.28 -16.92 5.29
CA GLU A 29 43.15 -17.84 5.16
C GLU A 29 43.59 -19.30 4.95
N LEU A 30 44.82 -19.53 4.47
CA LEU A 30 45.35 -20.88 4.28
C LEU A 30 45.82 -21.48 5.61
N ASP A 31 46.54 -20.69 6.41
CA ASP A 31 47.17 -21.09 7.68
C ASP A 31 46.18 -21.18 8.88
N MET A 32 44.91 -20.83 8.66
CA MET A 32 43.86 -20.86 9.68
C MET A 32 43.46 -22.32 10.05
N PRO A 33 43.39 -22.67 11.35
CA PRO A 33 42.91 -23.98 11.82
C PRO A 33 41.55 -24.36 11.25
N VAL A 34 41.30 -25.66 11.02
CA VAL A 34 40.02 -26.14 10.45
C VAL A 34 38.82 -25.74 11.31
N ALA A 35 38.97 -25.74 12.64
CA ALA A 35 37.94 -25.27 13.58
C ALA A 35 37.62 -23.78 13.40
N ASP A 36 38.64 -22.94 13.18
CA ASP A 36 38.48 -21.50 12.94
C ASP A 36 37.84 -21.23 11.57
N LYS A 37 38.12 -22.05 10.54
CA LYS A 37 37.44 -21.97 9.23
C LYS A 37 35.95 -22.33 9.31
N GLN A 38 35.59 -23.31 10.15
CA GLN A 38 34.19 -23.69 10.38
C GLN A 38 33.45 -22.60 11.16
N LEU A 39 34.07 -22.07 12.22
CA LEU A 39 33.52 -20.94 12.99
C LEU A 39 33.34 -19.70 12.10
N LEU A 40 34.31 -19.40 11.23
CA LEU A 40 34.23 -18.28 10.29
C LEU A 40 33.10 -18.44 9.27
N ARG A 41 32.81 -19.67 8.83
CA ARG A 41 31.66 -19.94 7.95
C ARG A 41 30.33 -19.74 8.68
N ALA A 42 30.18 -20.32 9.87
CA ALA A 42 28.98 -20.15 10.68
C ALA A 42 28.71 -18.67 11.00
N LEU A 43 29.74 -17.91 11.38
CA LEU A 43 29.62 -16.46 11.61
C LEU A 43 29.25 -15.67 10.35
N LYS A 44 29.69 -16.09 9.16
CA LYS A 44 29.32 -15.46 7.89
C LYS A 44 27.87 -15.76 7.53
N GLU A 45 27.42 -16.99 7.72
CA GLU A 45 26.03 -17.40 7.51
C GLU A 45 25.10 -16.64 8.45
N GLU A 46 25.43 -16.54 9.74
CA GLU A 46 24.68 -15.75 10.72
C GLU A 46 24.68 -14.25 10.36
N ASN A 47 25.80 -13.72 9.86
CA ASN A 47 25.85 -12.33 9.39
C ASN A 47 24.94 -12.08 8.18
N ILE A 48 24.83 -13.03 7.26
CA ILE A 48 23.94 -12.92 6.09
C ILE A 48 22.49 -12.93 6.58
N TYR A 49 22.13 -13.90 7.43
CA TYR A 49 20.79 -14.00 8.01
C TYR A 49 20.40 -12.74 8.78
N LEU A 50 21.28 -12.22 9.64
CA LEU A 50 21.04 -10.98 10.39
C LEU A 50 20.92 -9.77 9.47
N LYS A 51 21.62 -9.74 8.32
CA LYS A 51 21.47 -8.64 7.35
C LYS A 51 20.12 -8.68 6.65
N GLU A 52 19.64 -9.86 6.29
CA GLU A 52 18.31 -10.04 5.71
C GLU A 52 17.22 -9.59 6.70
N GLN A 53 17.27 -10.07 7.94
CA GLN A 53 16.35 -9.65 9.00
C GLN A 53 16.39 -8.13 9.27
N ASN A 54 17.59 -7.52 9.22
CA ASN A 54 17.72 -6.07 9.35
C ASN A 54 17.14 -5.31 8.15
N GLN A 55 17.16 -5.89 6.95
CA GLN A 55 16.51 -5.29 5.78
C GLN A 55 15.00 -5.36 5.90
N ASP A 56 14.44 -6.50 6.28
CA ASP A 56 13.01 -6.68 6.50
C ASP A 56 12.49 -5.74 7.60
N LEU A 57 13.20 -5.67 8.73
CA LEU A 57 12.86 -4.76 9.82
C LEU A 57 12.93 -3.30 9.39
N LYS A 58 13.89 -2.94 8.54
CA LYS A 58 14.01 -1.58 8.00
C LYS A 58 12.83 -1.26 7.07
N ALA A 59 12.42 -2.19 6.22
CA ALA A 59 11.23 -2.03 5.38
C ALA A 59 9.98 -1.81 6.24
N GLU A 60 9.84 -2.55 7.35
CA GLU A 60 8.72 -2.36 8.29
C GLU A 60 8.79 -1.00 9.02
N VAL A 61 9.98 -0.55 9.43
CA VAL A 61 10.15 0.79 10.00
C VAL A 61 9.80 1.89 8.99
N ASP A 62 10.22 1.75 7.74
CA ASP A 62 9.90 2.70 6.68
C ASP A 62 8.38 2.70 6.39
N ARG A 63 7.73 1.54 6.43
CA ARG A 63 6.26 1.40 6.34
C ARG A 63 5.55 2.11 7.50
N LEU A 64 5.97 1.85 8.74
CA LEU A 64 5.40 2.49 9.93
C LEU A 64 5.60 4.01 9.89
N TRP A 65 6.74 4.49 9.37
CA TRP A 65 6.97 5.92 9.17
C TRP A 65 6.03 6.53 8.14
N SER A 66 5.78 5.84 7.02
CA SER A 66 4.79 6.27 6.04
C SER A 66 3.40 6.39 6.68
N ILE A 67 2.99 5.36 7.43
CA ILE A 67 1.72 5.37 8.17
C ILE A 67 1.66 6.56 9.16
N ILE A 68 2.71 6.79 9.96
CA ILE A 68 2.75 7.93 10.90
C ILE A 68 2.72 9.28 10.17
N GLN A 69 3.39 9.41 9.02
CA GLN A 69 3.38 10.64 8.24
C GLN A 69 1.99 10.90 7.64
N SER A 70 1.34 9.87 7.09
CA SER A 70 -0.05 9.95 6.66
C SER A 70 -0.94 10.32 7.83
N LEU A 71 -0.83 9.66 8.99
CA LEU A 71 -1.58 10.00 10.20
C LEU A 71 -1.34 11.46 10.68
N ASN A 72 -0.12 11.99 10.56
CA ASN A 72 0.18 13.38 10.91
C ASN A 72 -0.43 14.38 9.90
N LYS A 73 -0.34 14.10 8.59
CA LYS A 73 -1.06 14.88 7.56
C LYS A 73 -2.57 14.89 7.86
N LEU A 74 -3.09 13.74 8.29
CA LEU A 74 -4.49 13.55 8.68
C LEU A 74 -4.87 14.28 9.98
N GLN A 75 -3.98 14.38 10.96
CA GLN A 75 -4.23 15.08 12.23
C GLN A 75 -4.39 16.60 12.03
N CYS A 76 -3.66 17.20 11.09
CA CYS A 76 -3.86 18.62 10.72
C CYS A 76 -5.27 18.92 10.19
N ASN A 77 -5.94 17.93 9.59
CA ASN A 77 -7.30 18.10 9.07
C ASN A 77 -8.35 18.12 10.20
N VAL A 78 -8.13 17.40 11.31
CA VAL A 78 -9.09 17.37 12.43
C VAL A 78 -9.19 18.71 13.15
N GLU A 79 -8.09 19.46 13.25
CA GLU A 79 -8.13 20.83 13.78
C GLU A 79 -8.85 21.79 12.82
N ALA A 80 -8.77 21.57 11.51
CA ALA A 80 -9.48 22.37 10.51
C ALA A 80 -11.02 22.15 10.54
N ILE A 81 -11.48 20.96 10.94
CA ILE A 81 -12.91 20.64 11.15
C ILE A 81 -13.56 21.61 12.15
N THR A 82 -12.82 22.04 13.18
CA THR A 82 -13.36 22.93 14.22
C THR A 82 -13.64 24.36 13.74
N ASN A 83 -13.11 24.76 12.58
CA ASN A 83 -13.27 26.11 12.02
C ASN A 83 -14.14 26.17 10.75
N GLY A 84 -14.92 25.13 10.47
CA GLY A 84 -15.81 25.12 9.30
C GLY A 84 -15.08 24.98 7.97
N ALA A 85 -13.88 24.36 7.97
CA ALA A 85 -13.25 23.93 6.73
C ALA A 85 -14.21 23.03 5.96
N ASP A 86 -14.25 23.22 4.64
CA ASP A 86 -15.09 22.45 3.73
C ASP A 86 -14.77 20.96 3.91
N ILE A 87 -15.73 20.19 4.42
CA ILE A 87 -15.60 18.75 4.70
C ILE A 87 -15.10 18.00 3.45
N LEU A 88 -15.48 18.50 2.26
CA LEU A 88 -15.01 17.97 0.98
C LEU A 88 -13.50 18.15 0.80
N ALA A 89 -12.91 19.26 1.26
CA ALA A 89 -11.47 19.48 1.21
C ALA A 89 -10.72 18.50 2.13
N ILE A 90 -11.30 18.18 3.29
CA ILE A 90 -10.72 17.18 4.20
C ILE A 90 -10.79 15.78 3.58
N ILE A 91 -11.93 15.41 3.01
CA ILE A 91 -12.11 14.14 2.29
C ILE A 91 -11.10 14.03 1.14
N SER A 92 -10.96 15.10 0.35
CA SER A 92 -10.00 15.18 -0.74
C SER A 92 -8.56 14.96 -0.24
N ASN A 93 -8.16 15.63 0.84
CA ASN A 93 -6.84 15.45 1.46
C ASN A 93 -6.62 14.03 2.00
N ILE A 94 -7.67 13.38 2.52
CA ILE A 94 -7.61 11.99 3.00
C ILE A 94 -7.34 11.04 1.84
N LEU A 95 -8.09 11.20 0.74
CA LEU A 95 -7.94 10.38 -0.44
C LEU A 95 -6.53 10.56 -1.06
N ASP A 96 -6.06 11.80 -1.20
CA ASP A 96 -4.71 12.12 -1.67
C ASP A 96 -3.62 11.43 -0.83
N ALA A 97 -3.68 11.58 0.49
CA ALA A 97 -2.73 10.94 1.40
C ALA A 97 -2.81 9.41 1.38
N THR A 98 -3.98 8.85 1.04
CA THR A 98 -4.16 7.41 0.87
C THR A 98 -3.43 6.92 -0.36
N LEU A 99 -3.64 7.59 -1.50
CA LEU A 99 -3.03 7.25 -2.77
C LEU A 99 -1.50 7.31 -2.70
N ASP A 100 -0.95 8.34 -2.06
CA ASP A 100 0.47 8.43 -1.72
C ASP A 100 0.96 7.20 -0.93
N ALA A 101 0.20 6.78 0.09
CA ALA A 101 0.62 5.73 1.02
C ALA A 101 0.58 4.32 0.40
N VAL A 102 -0.34 4.07 -0.54
CA VAL A 102 -0.50 2.79 -1.24
C VAL A 102 0.05 2.82 -2.66
N ASN A 103 0.82 3.86 -3.01
CA ASN A 103 1.49 4.01 -4.29
C ASN A 103 0.53 3.82 -5.50
N SER A 104 -0.60 4.53 -5.46
CA SER A 104 -1.56 4.62 -6.55
C SER A 104 -1.74 6.08 -7.00
N LEU A 105 -2.33 6.29 -8.18
CA LEU A 105 -2.73 7.61 -8.70
C LEU A 105 -4.25 7.78 -8.76
N ASP A 106 -4.98 6.67 -8.79
CA ASP A 106 -6.40 6.66 -9.09
C ASP A 106 -7.18 6.10 -7.90
N GLY A 107 -8.16 6.87 -7.43
CA GLY A 107 -9.02 6.45 -6.33
C GLY A 107 -10.24 7.34 -6.22
N SER A 108 -11.22 6.84 -5.47
CA SER A 108 -12.47 7.56 -5.27
C SER A 108 -13.08 7.30 -3.91
N LEU A 109 -13.84 8.28 -3.43
CA LEU A 109 -14.73 8.14 -2.28
C LEU A 109 -16.16 8.33 -2.76
N LEU A 110 -16.99 7.33 -2.49
CA LEU A 110 -18.40 7.33 -2.79
C LEU A 110 -19.19 7.43 -1.49
N LEU A 111 -20.22 8.27 -1.44
CA LEU A 111 -21.18 8.32 -0.34
C LEU A 111 -22.48 7.63 -0.72
N LEU A 112 -23.05 6.91 0.23
CA LEU A 112 -24.36 6.28 0.07
C LEU A 112 -25.45 7.33 0.29
N ASP A 113 -26.24 7.56 -0.76
CA ASP A 113 -27.48 8.31 -0.69
C ASP A 113 -28.61 7.32 -0.34
N GLU A 114 -29.04 7.33 0.92
CA GLU A 114 -30.06 6.39 1.43
C GLU A 114 -31.45 6.62 0.84
N GLU A 115 -31.77 7.83 0.37
CA GLU A 115 -33.08 8.15 -0.21
C GLU A 115 -33.24 7.52 -1.60
N THR A 116 -32.16 7.54 -2.38
CA THR A 116 -32.13 7.04 -3.77
C THR A 116 -31.55 5.63 -3.88
N ASN A 117 -30.88 5.14 -2.82
CA ASN A 117 -30.12 3.89 -2.80
C ASN A 117 -29.02 3.85 -3.88
N GLU A 118 -28.27 4.93 -3.99
CA GLU A 118 -27.18 5.13 -4.95
C GLU A 118 -25.88 5.50 -4.23
N LEU A 119 -24.76 5.08 -4.80
CA LEU A 119 -23.43 5.55 -4.42
C LEU A 119 -23.06 6.75 -5.30
N VAL A 120 -22.70 7.86 -4.65
CA VAL A 120 -22.36 9.13 -5.30
C VAL A 120 -20.87 9.40 -5.15
N PHE A 121 -20.16 9.57 -6.25
CA PHE A 121 -18.74 9.93 -6.24
C PHE A 121 -18.57 11.38 -5.74
N VAL A 122 -18.03 11.56 -4.53
CA VAL A 122 -17.85 12.89 -3.91
C VAL A 122 -16.40 13.37 -3.89
N ALA A 123 -15.46 12.45 -4.09
CA ALA A 123 -14.06 12.76 -4.34
C ALA A 123 -13.49 11.73 -5.31
N VAL A 124 -12.73 12.19 -6.28
CA VAL A 124 -12.10 11.36 -7.31
C VAL A 124 -10.74 11.97 -7.60
N PHE A 125 -9.72 11.12 -7.69
CA PHE A 125 -8.35 11.51 -8.06
C PHE A 125 -7.92 10.65 -9.25
N GLY A 126 -7.08 11.23 -10.10
CA GLY A 126 -6.53 10.57 -11.27
C GLY A 126 -7.37 10.76 -12.54
N GLU A 127 -7.30 9.81 -13.46
CA GLU A 127 -7.85 9.97 -14.82
C GLU A 127 -9.37 10.14 -14.85
N GLY A 128 -10.07 9.65 -13.83
CA GLY A 128 -11.53 9.72 -13.72
C GLY A 128 -12.08 11.04 -13.19
N GLU A 129 -11.25 11.95 -12.68
CA GLU A 129 -11.69 13.11 -11.87
C GLU A 129 -12.72 14.00 -12.58
N GLU A 130 -12.47 14.41 -13.82
CA GLU A 130 -13.36 15.32 -14.55
C GLU A 130 -14.73 14.73 -14.89
N ASN A 131 -14.84 13.41 -14.97
CA ASN A 131 -16.04 12.73 -15.47
C ASN A 131 -16.83 12.00 -14.38
N LEU A 132 -16.17 11.59 -13.30
CA LEU A 132 -16.80 10.82 -12.23
C LEU A 132 -17.29 11.68 -11.07
N LEU A 133 -16.78 12.90 -10.87
CA LEU A 133 -17.26 13.71 -9.75
C LEU A 133 -18.77 14.02 -9.88
N GLY A 134 -19.55 13.63 -8.87
CA GLY A 134 -21.02 13.72 -8.86
C GLY A 134 -21.73 12.63 -9.65
N HIS A 135 -20.99 11.71 -10.30
CA HIS A 135 -21.56 10.53 -10.93
C HIS A 135 -22.24 9.63 -9.89
N ARG A 136 -23.25 8.87 -10.32
CA ARG A 136 -24.08 8.03 -9.46
C ARG A 136 -24.18 6.63 -10.03
N ILE A 137 -24.02 5.64 -9.17
CA ILE A 137 -24.22 4.22 -9.49
C ILE A 137 -25.18 3.59 -8.48
N PRO A 138 -25.94 2.53 -8.85
CA PRO A 138 -26.74 1.80 -7.88
C PRO A 138 -25.89 1.28 -6.71
N ALA A 139 -26.42 1.31 -5.49
CA ALA A 139 -25.66 0.89 -4.30
C ALA A 139 -25.33 -0.61 -4.25
N ASP A 140 -25.86 -1.41 -5.17
CA ASP A 140 -25.55 -2.83 -5.35
C ASP A 140 -24.72 -3.11 -6.62
N ALA A 141 -24.29 -2.07 -7.34
CA ALA A 141 -23.56 -2.21 -8.59
C ALA A 141 -22.05 -2.37 -8.37
N GLY A 142 -21.47 -3.37 -9.06
CA GLY A 142 -20.02 -3.55 -9.11
C GLY A 142 -19.41 -3.97 -7.77
N ILE A 143 -18.09 -3.84 -7.67
CA ILE A 143 -17.36 -4.13 -6.44
C ILE A 143 -17.69 -3.09 -5.36
N ALA A 144 -17.80 -1.82 -5.71
CA ALA A 144 -18.24 -0.75 -4.81
C ALA A 144 -19.55 -1.11 -4.09
N GLY A 145 -20.58 -1.48 -4.86
CA GLY A 145 -21.87 -1.86 -4.29
C GLY A 145 -21.82 -3.14 -3.46
N TRP A 146 -20.99 -4.11 -3.87
CA TRP A 146 -20.75 -5.31 -3.06
C TRP A 146 -20.14 -4.95 -1.70
N VAL A 147 -19.12 -4.09 -1.67
CA VAL A 147 -18.46 -3.62 -0.43
C VAL A 147 -19.46 -2.88 0.46
N ALA A 148 -20.25 -1.96 -0.11
CA ALA A 148 -21.28 -1.23 0.63
C ALA A 148 -22.33 -2.18 1.24
N THR A 149 -22.75 -3.20 0.49
CA THR A 149 -23.79 -4.14 0.91
C THR A 149 -23.29 -5.13 1.97
N HIS A 150 -22.07 -5.63 1.82
CA HIS A 150 -21.53 -6.70 2.67
C HIS A 150 -20.70 -6.19 3.85
N GLN A 151 -20.32 -4.90 3.86
CA GLN A 151 -19.51 -4.32 4.94
C GLN A 151 -18.16 -5.03 5.09
N GLU A 152 -17.58 -5.44 3.95
CA GLU A 152 -16.37 -6.25 3.90
C GLU A 152 -15.29 -5.58 3.04
N PRO A 153 -14.10 -5.28 3.62
CA PRO A 153 -12.92 -4.92 2.86
C PRO A 153 -12.60 -5.94 1.77
N THR A 154 -12.34 -5.45 0.57
CA THR A 154 -12.10 -6.28 -0.61
C THR A 154 -10.79 -5.90 -1.28
N LEU A 155 -10.01 -6.92 -1.64
CA LEU A 155 -8.81 -6.82 -2.46
C LEU A 155 -9.00 -7.70 -3.70
N VAL A 156 -8.93 -7.09 -4.88
CA VAL A 156 -9.10 -7.74 -6.18
C VAL A 156 -7.85 -7.56 -7.02
N SER A 157 -7.19 -8.66 -7.35
CA SER A 157 -5.94 -8.63 -8.12
C SER A 157 -6.15 -8.49 -9.63
N ASP A 158 -7.26 -9.01 -10.14
CA ASP A 158 -7.71 -8.82 -11.51
C ASP A 158 -9.23 -8.66 -11.51
N VAL A 159 -9.72 -7.46 -11.82
CA VAL A 159 -11.16 -7.19 -11.82
C VAL A 159 -11.91 -7.93 -12.93
N GLN A 160 -11.25 -8.28 -14.04
CA GLN A 160 -11.91 -8.96 -15.16
C GLN A 160 -12.25 -10.42 -14.82
N GLU A 161 -11.56 -11.00 -13.84
CA GLU A 161 -11.81 -12.35 -13.33
C GLU A 161 -12.77 -12.35 -12.12
N ASP A 162 -13.13 -11.18 -11.59
CA ASP A 162 -14.05 -11.08 -10.45
C ASP A 162 -15.52 -11.00 -10.92
N PRO A 163 -16.40 -11.93 -10.51
CA PRO A 163 -17.80 -11.94 -10.94
C PRO A 163 -18.61 -10.75 -10.41
N ARG A 164 -18.09 -10.01 -9.43
CA ARG A 164 -18.72 -8.79 -8.88
C ARG A 164 -18.38 -7.56 -9.73
N TRP A 165 -17.43 -7.65 -10.66
CA TRP A 165 -17.00 -6.53 -11.48
C TRP A 165 -18.08 -6.06 -12.45
N SER A 166 -18.19 -4.75 -12.60
CA SER A 166 -19.04 -4.09 -13.58
C SER A 166 -18.20 -3.11 -14.40
N PRO A 167 -18.06 -3.29 -15.72
CA PRO A 167 -17.25 -2.41 -16.55
C PRO A 167 -17.98 -1.10 -16.93
N ALA A 168 -19.20 -0.87 -16.44
CA ALA A 168 -20.05 0.25 -16.89
C ALA A 168 -19.41 1.62 -16.63
N THR A 169 -18.84 1.82 -15.43
CA THR A 169 -18.15 3.06 -15.05
C THR A 169 -16.93 3.28 -15.95
N ASP A 170 -16.03 2.30 -16.02
CA ASP A 170 -14.83 2.29 -16.89
C ASP A 170 -15.17 2.62 -18.36
N GLN A 171 -16.19 1.95 -18.91
CA GLN A 171 -16.63 2.17 -20.30
C GLN A 171 -17.15 3.59 -20.53
N SER A 172 -17.81 4.20 -19.54
CA SER A 172 -18.38 5.55 -19.67
C SER A 172 -17.31 6.63 -19.80
N ILE A 173 -16.11 6.40 -19.22
CA ILE A 173 -15.01 7.36 -19.19
C ILE A 173 -13.79 6.94 -20.01
N GLY A 174 -13.81 5.73 -20.60
CA GLY A 174 -12.68 5.18 -21.37
C GLY A 174 -11.49 4.79 -20.49
N PHE A 175 -11.73 4.49 -19.22
CA PHE A 175 -10.73 4.07 -18.24
C PHE A 175 -10.65 2.53 -18.18
N VAL A 176 -9.51 1.99 -17.73
CA VAL A 176 -9.31 0.55 -17.58
C VAL A 176 -8.80 0.25 -16.18
N THR A 177 -9.66 -0.32 -15.36
CA THR A 177 -9.33 -0.89 -14.06
C THR A 177 -8.77 -2.29 -14.25
N SER A 178 -7.60 -2.53 -13.65
CA SER A 178 -6.88 -3.81 -13.64
C SER A 178 -6.97 -4.48 -12.26
N SER A 179 -6.75 -3.72 -11.19
CA SER A 179 -6.81 -4.18 -9.81
C SER A 179 -7.51 -3.13 -8.95
N LEU A 180 -8.11 -3.56 -7.84
CA LEU A 180 -8.94 -2.71 -6.99
C LEU A 180 -8.83 -3.11 -5.51
N MET A 181 -8.76 -2.12 -4.64
CA MET A 181 -9.09 -2.25 -3.22
C MET A 181 -10.32 -1.40 -2.91
N GLY A 182 -11.26 -1.97 -2.18
CA GLY A 182 -12.47 -1.27 -1.75
C GLY A 182 -12.72 -1.55 -0.27
N VAL A 183 -13.00 -0.51 0.51
CA VAL A 183 -13.33 -0.63 1.94
C VAL A 183 -14.59 0.16 2.27
N PRO A 184 -15.44 -0.36 3.16
CA PRO A 184 -16.63 0.37 3.57
C PRO A 184 -16.25 1.53 4.49
N LEU A 185 -17.03 2.60 4.41
CA LEU A 185 -17.00 3.72 5.35
C LEU A 185 -18.14 3.53 6.34
N GLU A 186 -17.83 3.18 7.58
CA GLU A 186 -18.80 2.73 8.57
C GLU A 186 -18.78 3.58 9.83
N PHE A 187 -19.97 3.91 10.33
CA PHE A 187 -20.13 4.56 11.61
C PHE A 187 -21.28 3.92 12.39
N GLY A 188 -20.96 3.34 13.55
CA GLY A 188 -21.91 2.52 14.31
C GLY A 188 -22.29 1.27 13.52
N ASN A 189 -23.59 1.11 13.21
CA ASN A 189 -24.11 -0.02 12.43
C ASN A 189 -24.55 0.41 11.01
N ARG A 190 -24.06 1.56 10.52
CA ARG A 190 -24.47 2.15 9.25
C ARG A 190 -23.28 2.31 8.32
N VAL A 191 -23.51 2.07 7.04
CA VAL A 191 -22.57 2.35 5.97
C VAL A 191 -22.83 3.75 5.44
N LEU A 192 -21.80 4.60 5.48
CA LEU A 192 -21.81 5.96 4.95
C LEU A 192 -21.42 5.99 3.47
N GLY A 193 -20.69 4.97 3.00
CA GLY A 193 -20.12 4.97 1.66
C GLY A 193 -19.01 3.94 1.48
N VAL A 194 -18.19 4.15 0.45
CA VAL A 194 -17.08 3.27 0.06
C VAL A 194 -15.86 4.12 -0.31
N LEU A 195 -14.68 3.68 0.10
CA LEU A 195 -13.40 4.21 -0.36
C LEU A 195 -12.73 3.18 -1.27
N GLU A 196 -12.40 3.59 -2.49
CA GLU A 196 -11.78 2.73 -3.51
C GLU A 196 -10.44 3.29 -3.97
N VAL A 197 -9.51 2.39 -4.22
CA VAL A 197 -8.23 2.67 -4.89
C VAL A 197 -8.05 1.63 -6.00
N VAL A 198 -7.67 2.09 -7.19
CA VAL A 198 -7.51 1.24 -8.36
C VAL A 198 -6.09 1.35 -8.92
N ASN A 199 -5.66 0.35 -9.69
CA ASN A 199 -4.43 0.37 -10.49
C ASN A 199 -3.17 0.81 -9.73
N HIS A 200 -2.55 -0.11 -8.99
CA HIS A 200 -1.27 0.17 -8.33
C HIS A 200 -0.18 0.58 -9.35
N GLN A 201 0.63 1.61 -9.04
CA GLN A 201 1.57 2.20 -9.99
C GLN A 201 2.69 1.25 -10.46
N SER A 202 3.02 0.22 -9.68
CA SER A 202 4.04 -0.77 -10.07
C SER A 202 3.57 -1.73 -11.17
N ASN A 203 2.30 -1.66 -11.59
CA ASN A 203 1.62 -2.63 -12.46
C ASN A 203 1.56 -4.06 -11.87
N HIS A 204 1.72 -4.19 -10.55
CA HIS A 204 1.43 -5.40 -9.80
C HIS A 204 0.16 -5.21 -8.96
N PRO A 205 -0.61 -6.26 -8.67
CA PRO A 205 -1.76 -6.16 -7.77
C PRO A 205 -1.38 -5.59 -6.40
N PHE A 206 -2.33 -4.91 -5.77
CA PHE A 206 -2.20 -4.50 -4.36
C PHE A 206 -2.00 -5.71 -3.45
N GLU A 207 -1.31 -5.49 -2.34
CA GLU A 207 -1.04 -6.50 -1.32
C GLU A 207 -1.94 -6.30 -0.09
N ALA A 208 -2.02 -7.31 0.78
CA ALA A 208 -2.76 -7.19 2.04
C ALA A 208 -2.28 -6.01 2.89
N ALA A 209 -1.00 -5.69 2.79
CA ALA A 209 -0.38 -4.56 3.48
C ALA A 209 -0.95 -3.21 3.04
N ASP A 210 -1.33 -3.06 1.77
CA ASP A 210 -1.96 -1.87 1.22
C ASP A 210 -3.42 -1.77 1.69
N LEU A 211 -4.13 -2.90 1.71
CA LEU A 211 -5.50 -2.99 2.22
C LEU A 211 -5.57 -2.59 3.70
N ASP A 212 -4.60 -3.01 4.53
CA ASP A 212 -4.52 -2.60 5.93
C ASP A 212 -4.44 -1.07 6.09
N ILE A 213 -3.67 -0.40 5.22
CA ILE A 213 -3.58 1.07 5.21
C ILE A 213 -4.94 1.66 4.84
N LEU A 214 -5.59 1.12 3.80
CA LEU A 214 -6.89 1.61 3.34
C LEU A 214 -7.98 1.46 4.42
N ILE A 215 -7.99 0.36 5.17
CA ILE A 215 -8.89 0.13 6.32
C ILE A 215 -8.64 1.14 7.43
N LEU A 216 -7.39 1.48 7.72
CA LEU A 216 -7.08 2.48 8.75
C LEU A 216 -7.58 3.87 8.35
N VAL A 217 -7.42 4.23 7.08
CA VAL A 217 -7.90 5.51 6.56
C VAL A 217 -9.43 5.56 6.52
N SER A 218 -10.08 4.45 6.13
CA SER A 218 -11.55 4.40 6.05
C SER A 218 -12.21 4.69 7.39
N ARG A 219 -11.64 4.20 8.50
CA ARG A 219 -12.13 4.49 9.86
C ARG A 219 -12.10 5.97 10.19
N LEU A 220 -11.05 6.67 9.77
CA LEU A 220 -10.94 8.12 9.99
C LEU A 220 -11.93 8.89 9.11
N ALA A 221 -11.98 8.57 7.80
CA ALA A 221 -12.93 9.17 6.88
C ALA A 221 -14.37 9.01 7.39
N SER A 222 -14.70 7.82 7.89
CA SER A 222 -16.02 7.52 8.47
C SER A 222 -16.34 8.39 9.69
N PHE A 223 -15.38 8.57 10.59
CA PHE A 223 -15.55 9.45 11.75
C PHE A 223 -15.80 10.90 11.34
N ILE A 224 -15.04 11.40 10.36
CA ILE A 224 -15.16 12.79 9.87
C ILE A 224 -16.50 13.01 9.18
N LEU A 225 -16.93 12.06 8.34
CA LEU A 225 -18.22 12.09 7.67
C LEU A 225 -19.39 12.06 8.66
N ALA A 226 -19.34 11.18 9.65
CA ALA A 226 -20.37 11.10 10.68
C ALA A 226 -20.45 12.37 11.52
N TYR A 227 -19.29 12.93 11.92
CA TYR A 227 -19.24 14.19 12.66
C TYR A 227 -19.79 15.35 11.83
N ALA A 228 -19.45 15.41 10.55
CA ALA A 228 -19.97 16.40 9.62
C ALA A 228 -21.50 16.36 9.51
N GLU A 229 -22.09 15.18 9.35
CA GLU A 229 -23.54 15.01 9.34
C GLU A 229 -24.17 15.51 10.65
N GLU A 230 -23.62 15.13 11.81
CA GLU A 230 -24.14 15.55 13.11
C GLU A 230 -24.12 17.07 13.29
N VAL A 231 -23.02 17.73 12.89
CA VAL A 231 -22.90 19.18 12.93
C VAL A 231 -23.93 19.84 12.01
N ILE A 232 -24.09 19.37 10.77
CA ILE A 232 -25.06 19.92 9.82
C ILE A 232 -26.49 19.80 10.36
N HIS A 233 -26.87 18.64 10.92
CA HIS A 233 -28.20 18.44 11.49
C HIS A 233 -28.44 19.21 12.80
N SER A 234 -27.38 19.67 13.46
CA SER A 234 -27.46 20.48 14.70
C SER A 234 -27.58 21.99 14.46
N LEU A 235 -27.44 22.46 13.22
CA LEU A 235 -27.61 23.87 12.87
C LEU A 235 -29.10 24.25 12.87
N PRO A 236 -29.50 25.34 13.56
CA PRO A 236 -30.88 25.84 13.48
C PRO A 236 -31.20 26.36 12.08
N GLU A 237 -32.40 26.03 11.57
CA GLU A 237 -32.97 26.52 10.30
C GLU A 237 -32.98 28.06 10.17
#